data_AF-A0A7C5HAW9-F1
#
_entry.id   AF-A0A7C5HAW9-F1
#
_cell.length_a   1.000
_cell.length_b   1.000
_cell.length_c   1.000
_cell.angle_alpha   90.00
_cell.angle_beta   90.00
_cell.angle_gamma   90.00
#
_symmetry.space_group_name_H-M   'P 1'
#
loop_
_entity.id
_entity.type
_entity.pdbx_description
1 polymer ?
#
loop_
_entity_poly.entity_id
_entity_poly.type
_entity_poly.pdbx_seq_one_letter_code
_entity_poly.pdbx_strand_id
1 'polypeptide(L)'
;MQFNDLFCLAAPQVHTLSIGAAKPEDFDEHIQALQYYDRATVIAQEIAQRLDKELERVLGSDWVRSWHEGIPSFESVPGQINVFEILRLWTYAKGLGMVEWAKTRYNLLGQGGHWFPGKNAAEIESYNLKECLKHNKFADQIPTILKEAHALLADSPVKRLSSA
;
A
#
# COMPACT_ATOMS: atom_id res chain seq x y z
N MET A 1 9.31 13.74 -3.06
CA MET A 1 9.95 12.93 -2.00
C MET A 1 10.01 13.66 -0.66
N GLN A 2 10.18 14.99 -0.65
CA GLN A 2 10.25 15.84 0.56
C GLN A 2 9.23 15.53 1.66
N PHE A 3 7.97 15.24 1.32
CA PHE A 3 6.96 14.83 2.30
C PHE A 3 7.40 13.62 3.14
N ASN A 4 7.98 12.59 2.52
CA ASN A 4 8.41 11.38 3.22
C ASN A 4 9.53 11.69 4.21
N ASP A 5 10.46 12.58 3.84
CA ASP A 5 11.54 13.00 4.72
C ASP A 5 10.98 13.74 5.93
N LEU A 6 10.11 14.72 5.69
CA LEU A 6 9.47 15.49 6.77
C LEU A 6 8.58 14.61 7.64
N PHE A 7 7.90 13.62 7.07
CA PHE A 7 7.11 12.66 7.82
C PHE A 7 7.98 11.84 8.77
N CYS A 8 9.12 11.33 8.30
CA CYS A 8 10.06 10.60 9.16
C CYS A 8 10.69 11.51 10.21
N LEU A 9 11.16 12.70 9.81
CA LEU A 9 11.83 13.67 10.69
C LEU A 9 10.88 14.40 11.64
N ALA A 10 9.57 14.30 11.44
CA ALA A 10 8.57 14.77 12.41
C ALA A 10 8.63 14.02 13.75
N ALA A 11 9.19 12.80 13.75
CA ALA A 11 9.50 12.06 14.97
C ALA A 11 10.91 12.43 15.45
N PRO A 12 11.08 13.07 16.63
CA PRO A 12 12.39 13.56 17.07
C PRO A 12 13.40 12.45 17.37
N GLN A 13 12.96 11.19 17.47
CA GLN A 13 13.83 10.03 17.64
C GLN A 13 14.47 9.58 16.31
N VAL A 14 13.95 10.03 15.16
CA VAL A 14 14.49 9.72 13.84
C VAL A 14 15.43 10.85 13.41
N HIS A 15 16.73 10.58 13.46
CA HIS A 15 17.77 11.57 13.12
C HIS A 15 18.61 11.19 11.88
N THR A 16 18.32 10.05 11.25
CA THR A 16 19.04 9.55 10.06
C THR A 16 18.06 8.93 9.09
N LEU A 17 18.11 9.35 7.83
CA LEU A 17 17.35 8.76 6.73
C LEU A 17 18.31 7.99 5.81
N SER A 18 17.94 6.75 5.46
CA SER A 18 18.61 5.98 4.41
C SER A 18 17.85 6.15 3.10
N ILE A 19 18.52 6.65 2.07
CA ILE A 19 17.91 6.97 0.78
C ILE A 19 18.47 6.02 -0.29
N GLY A 20 17.58 5.35 -1.01
CA GLY A 20 17.91 4.52 -2.16
C GLY A 20 18.13 5.35 -3.43
N ALA A 21 19.12 6.26 -3.41
CA ALA A 21 19.46 7.10 -4.56
C ALA A 21 20.19 6.30 -5.64
N ALA A 22 19.84 6.51 -6.91
CA ALA A 22 20.53 5.89 -8.05
C ALA A 22 21.70 6.75 -8.56
N LYS A 23 21.62 8.07 -8.36
CA LYS A 23 22.65 9.06 -8.69
C LYS A 23 22.70 10.18 -7.65
N PRO A 24 23.80 10.94 -7.54
CA PRO A 24 23.94 12.00 -6.53
C PRO A 24 22.81 13.03 -6.54
N GLU A 25 22.30 13.41 -7.71
CA GLU A 25 21.27 14.44 -7.85
C GLU A 25 19.92 14.00 -7.26
N ASP A 26 19.70 12.70 -7.05
CA ASP A 26 18.47 12.23 -6.37
C ASP A 26 18.43 12.71 -4.91
N PHE A 27 19.58 13.06 -4.31
CA PHE A 27 19.65 13.65 -2.96
C PHE A 27 19.17 15.10 -2.91
N ASP A 28 19.10 15.82 -4.04
CA ASP A 28 18.78 17.24 -4.05
C ASP A 28 17.42 17.51 -3.41
N GLU A 29 16.42 16.69 -3.73
CA GLU A 29 15.09 16.78 -3.12
C GLU A 29 15.11 16.55 -1.62
N HIS A 30 15.94 15.62 -1.14
CA HIS A 30 16.06 15.31 0.29
C HIS A 30 16.76 16.42 1.07
N ILE A 31 17.79 17.04 0.49
CA ILE A 31 18.45 18.21 1.07
C ILE A 31 17.50 19.42 1.07
N GLN A 32 16.77 19.63 -0.03
CA GLN A 32 15.78 20.71 -0.12
C GLN A 32 14.66 20.53 0.92
N ALA A 33 14.29 19.31 1.30
CA ALA A 33 13.30 19.09 2.34
C ALA A 33 13.71 19.72 3.69
N LEU A 34 15.01 19.78 4.00
CA LEU A 34 15.53 20.27 5.27
C LEU A 34 15.26 21.77 5.51
N GLN A 35 14.96 22.54 4.45
CA GLN A 35 14.51 23.94 4.62
C GLN A 35 13.21 24.05 5.44
N TYR A 36 12.46 22.95 5.55
CA TYR A 36 11.21 22.85 6.29
C TYR A 36 11.33 22.05 7.59
N TYR A 37 12.55 21.67 8.01
CA TYR A 37 12.79 20.75 9.13
C TYR A 37 12.11 21.20 10.43
N ASP A 38 12.23 22.47 10.80
CA ASP A 38 11.62 23.03 12.02
C ASP A 38 10.08 22.99 12.00
N ARG A 39 9.50 22.79 10.82
CA ARG A 39 8.06 22.67 10.59
C ARG A 39 7.63 21.27 10.14
N ALA A 40 8.52 20.27 10.22
CA ALA A 40 8.30 18.93 9.71
C ALA A 40 6.99 18.32 10.23
N THR A 41 6.74 18.41 11.54
CA THR A 41 5.52 17.89 12.17
C THR A 41 4.25 18.53 11.59
N VAL A 42 4.21 19.86 11.49
CA VAL A 42 3.02 20.59 11.01
C VAL A 42 2.77 20.28 9.53
N ILE A 43 3.81 20.36 8.70
CA ILE A 43 3.69 20.13 7.25
C ILE A 43 3.29 18.68 6.96
N ALA A 44 3.92 17.71 7.63
CA ALA A 44 3.60 16.30 7.45
C ALA A 44 2.16 16.01 7.87
N GLN A 45 1.69 16.56 8.99
CA GLN A 45 0.30 16.41 9.43
C GLN A 45 -0.71 17.04 8.46
N GLU A 46 -0.45 18.25 7.97
CA GLU A 46 -1.33 18.91 7.00
C GLU A 46 -1.43 18.11 5.70
N ILE A 47 -0.32 17.59 5.19
CA ILE A 47 -0.32 16.75 3.99
C ILE A 47 -1.05 15.43 4.25
N ALA A 48 -0.76 14.75 5.37
CA ALA A 48 -1.44 13.51 5.75
C ALA A 48 -2.97 13.70 5.83
N GLN A 49 -3.44 14.77 6.47
CA GLN A 49 -4.87 15.10 6.54
C GLN A 49 -5.49 15.34 5.16
N ARG A 50 -4.75 15.91 4.21
CA ARG A 50 -5.24 16.09 2.84
C ARG A 50 -5.34 14.75 2.10
N LEU A 51 -4.40 13.84 2.33
CA LEU A 51 -4.46 12.49 1.78
C LEU A 51 -5.64 11.71 2.36
N ASP A 52 -5.85 11.77 3.69
CA ASP A 52 -6.98 11.12 4.36
C ASP A 52 -8.32 11.67 3.81
N LYS A 53 -8.46 13.00 3.70
CA LYS A 53 -9.66 13.61 3.12
C LYS A 53 -9.91 13.18 1.67
N GLU A 54 -8.86 13.00 0.87
CA GLU A 54 -9.01 12.53 -0.50
C GLU A 54 -9.45 11.07 -0.54
N LEU A 55 -8.87 10.21 0.31
CA LEU A 55 -9.32 8.83 0.47
C LEU A 55 -10.79 8.77 0.89
N GLU A 56 -11.21 9.57 1.87
CA GLU A 56 -12.60 9.63 2.32
C GLU A 56 -13.55 10.14 1.24
N ARG A 57 -13.12 11.15 0.47
CA ARG A 57 -13.89 11.71 -0.65
C ARG A 57 -14.13 10.69 -1.75
N VAL A 58 -13.14 9.84 -2.06
CA VAL A 58 -13.21 8.88 -3.17
C VAL A 58 -13.85 7.55 -2.75
N LEU A 59 -13.52 7.04 -1.56
CA LEU A 59 -13.88 5.69 -1.11
C LEU A 59 -14.91 5.67 0.02
N GLY A 60 -15.21 6.82 0.60
CA GLY A 60 -16.09 6.96 1.76
C GLY A 60 -15.37 6.77 3.09
N SER A 61 -15.79 7.53 4.10
CA SER A 61 -15.22 7.50 5.46
C SER A 61 -15.29 6.13 6.12
N ASP A 62 -16.36 5.39 5.86
CA ASP A 62 -16.56 4.05 6.41
C ASP A 62 -15.47 3.09 5.96
N TRP A 63 -15.13 3.11 4.66
CA TRP A 63 -14.05 2.28 4.12
C TRP A 63 -12.72 2.67 4.76
N VAL A 64 -12.34 3.95 4.66
CA VAL A 64 -11.05 4.46 5.13
C VAL A 64 -10.80 4.11 6.59
N ARG A 65 -11.82 4.19 7.43
CA ARG A 65 -11.70 3.92 8.87
C ARG A 65 -11.51 2.44 9.19
N SER A 66 -12.15 1.52 8.47
CA SER A 66 -12.35 0.15 8.97
C SER A 66 -12.09 -0.97 7.96
N TRP A 67 -11.63 -0.69 6.74
CA TRP A 67 -11.38 -1.74 5.73
C TRP A 67 -10.41 -2.83 6.21
N HIS A 68 -9.45 -2.46 7.06
CA HIS A 68 -8.37 -3.31 7.54
C HIS A 68 -8.77 -4.19 8.74
N GLU A 69 -9.86 -3.84 9.44
CA GLU A 69 -10.30 -4.53 10.65
C GLU A 69 -10.84 -5.93 10.34
N GLY A 70 -10.48 -6.93 11.13
CA GLY A 70 -11.02 -8.30 10.96
C GLY A 70 -10.56 -9.03 9.70
N ILE A 71 -9.55 -8.52 8.99
CA ILE A 71 -8.87 -9.26 7.92
C ILE A 71 -7.93 -10.31 8.56
N PRO A 72 -8.08 -11.60 8.23
CA PRO A 72 -7.21 -12.65 8.76
C PRO A 72 -5.79 -12.58 8.17
N SER A 73 -4.84 -13.23 8.82
CA SER A 73 -3.51 -13.44 8.24
C SER A 73 -3.63 -14.27 6.94
N PHE A 74 -2.73 -14.03 5.98
CA PHE A 74 -2.83 -14.68 4.67
C PHE A 74 -2.76 -16.21 4.76
N GLU A 75 -2.09 -16.78 5.77
CA GLU A 75 -2.01 -18.23 6.00
C GLU A 75 -3.38 -18.85 6.30
N SER A 76 -4.30 -18.07 6.87
CA SER A 76 -5.65 -18.49 7.20
C SER A 76 -6.66 -18.21 6.08
N VAL A 77 -6.22 -17.57 4.99
CA VAL A 77 -7.05 -17.30 3.81
C VAL A 77 -6.91 -18.45 2.81
N PRO A 78 -8.02 -19.01 2.29
CA PRO A 78 -7.97 -19.98 1.20
C PRO A 78 -7.12 -19.48 0.02
N GLY A 79 -6.24 -20.33 -0.50
CA GLY A 79 -5.29 -19.95 -1.56
C GLY A 79 -4.10 -19.11 -1.07
N GLN A 80 -4.00 -18.84 0.24
CA GLN A 80 -2.99 -17.98 0.84
C GLN A 80 -2.96 -16.56 0.24
N ILE A 81 -4.12 -16.06 -0.19
CA ILE A 81 -4.25 -14.73 -0.79
C ILE A 81 -3.99 -13.67 0.29
N ASN A 82 -3.11 -12.72 0.00
CA ASN A 82 -2.83 -11.62 0.91
C ASN A 82 -3.90 -10.52 0.81
N VAL A 83 -5.08 -10.79 1.39
CA VAL A 83 -6.24 -9.88 1.31
C VAL A 83 -5.89 -8.49 1.83
N PHE A 84 -5.21 -8.41 2.98
CA PHE A 84 -4.82 -7.13 3.58
C PHE A 84 -4.00 -6.28 2.62
N GLU A 85 -2.95 -6.86 2.04
CA GLU A 85 -2.07 -6.11 1.14
C GLU A 85 -2.82 -5.69 -0.12
N ILE A 86 -3.62 -6.56 -0.71
CA ILE A 86 -4.38 -6.25 -1.92
C ILE A 86 -5.37 -5.10 -1.67
N LEU A 87 -6.09 -5.12 -0.54
CA LEU A 87 -7.00 -4.03 -0.17
C LEU A 87 -6.27 -2.71 0.07
N ARG A 88 -5.08 -2.75 0.67
CA ARG A 88 -4.22 -1.57 0.85
C ARG A 88 -3.77 -0.99 -0.48
N LEU A 89 -3.29 -1.83 -1.40
CA LEU A 89 -2.86 -1.43 -2.73
C LEU A 89 -4.01 -0.86 -3.55
N TRP A 90 -5.17 -1.51 -3.51
CA TRP A 90 -6.39 -1.02 -4.16
C TRP A 90 -6.83 0.34 -3.59
N THR A 91 -6.80 0.50 -2.26
CA THR A 91 -7.17 1.75 -1.58
C THR A 91 -6.32 2.93 -2.07
N TYR A 92 -5.01 2.77 -2.18
CA TYR A 92 -4.12 3.83 -2.67
C TYR A 92 -4.20 4.02 -4.19
N ALA A 93 -4.37 2.95 -4.97
CA ALA A 93 -4.55 3.05 -6.41
C ALA A 93 -5.84 3.83 -6.76
N LYS A 94 -6.95 3.52 -6.10
CA LYS A 94 -8.25 4.14 -6.35
C LYS A 94 -8.36 5.53 -5.74
N GLY A 95 -7.92 5.67 -4.49
CA GLY A 95 -8.12 6.91 -3.74
C GLY A 95 -7.06 7.97 -4.01
N LEU A 96 -5.80 7.59 -4.26
CA LEU A 96 -4.68 8.54 -4.44
C LEU A 96 -4.06 8.48 -5.84
N GLY A 97 -4.61 7.68 -6.75
CA GLY A 97 -4.07 7.51 -8.10
C GLY A 97 -2.71 6.81 -8.15
N MET A 98 -2.29 6.13 -7.08
CA MET A 98 -0.97 5.49 -6.96
C MET A 98 -0.90 4.14 -7.71
N VAL A 99 -1.42 4.09 -8.95
CA VAL A 99 -1.62 2.86 -9.73
C VAL A 99 -0.29 2.18 -10.06
N GLU A 100 0.69 2.90 -10.58
CA GLU A 100 1.97 2.32 -11.02
C GLU A 100 2.80 1.76 -9.85
N TRP A 101 2.79 2.47 -8.72
CA TRP A 101 3.37 1.95 -7.48
C TRP A 101 2.62 0.71 -7.00
N ALA A 102 1.29 0.74 -6.99
CA ALA A 102 0.47 -0.37 -6.54
C ALA A 102 0.65 -1.62 -7.43
N LYS A 103 0.75 -1.46 -8.75
CA LYS A 103 1.10 -2.52 -9.72
C LYS A 103 2.45 -3.16 -9.38
N THR A 104 3.48 -2.34 -9.18
CA THR A 104 4.81 -2.83 -8.84
C THR A 104 4.78 -3.71 -7.58
N ARG A 105 4.04 -3.29 -6.56
CA ARG A 105 3.88 -4.05 -5.32
C ARG A 105 3.02 -5.30 -5.51
N TYR A 106 1.89 -5.20 -6.20
CA TYR A 106 0.96 -6.31 -6.43
C TYR A 106 1.64 -7.49 -7.14
N ASN A 107 2.47 -7.21 -8.15
CA ASN A 107 3.18 -8.23 -8.91
C ASN A 107 4.32 -8.92 -8.13
N LEU A 108 4.66 -8.44 -6.92
CA LEU A 108 5.55 -9.17 -6.02
C LEU A 108 4.82 -10.26 -5.22
N LEU A 109 3.48 -10.21 -5.08
CA LEU A 109 2.73 -11.25 -4.39
C LEU A 109 2.86 -12.59 -5.13
N GLY A 110 3.19 -13.66 -4.41
CA GLY A 110 3.53 -14.97 -4.98
C GLY A 110 4.96 -15.10 -5.54
N GLN A 111 5.71 -13.99 -5.66
CA GLN A 111 7.10 -13.97 -6.13
C GLN A 111 8.08 -13.45 -5.07
N GLY A 112 7.57 -12.81 -4.01
CA GLY A 112 8.24 -12.14 -2.90
C GLY A 112 9.12 -13.00 -2.00
N GLY A 113 8.93 -14.31 -2.03
CA GLY A 113 9.41 -15.19 -0.97
C GLY A 113 8.84 -14.75 0.39
N HIS A 114 9.63 -14.94 1.44
CA HIS A 114 9.23 -14.56 2.81
C HIS A 114 9.21 -13.04 3.04
N TRP A 115 9.92 -12.24 2.23
CA TRP A 115 9.98 -10.78 2.37
C TRP A 115 8.73 -10.04 1.87
N PHE A 116 7.88 -10.73 1.09
CA PHE A 116 6.60 -10.19 0.65
C PHE A 116 5.60 -11.34 0.47
N PRO A 117 5.02 -11.83 1.58
CA PRO A 117 4.35 -13.13 1.62
C PRO A 117 2.91 -13.07 1.10
N GLY A 118 2.37 -14.26 0.86
CA GLY A 118 1.04 -14.48 0.32
C GLY A 118 0.94 -14.32 -1.19
N LYS A 119 -0.21 -14.71 -1.73
CA LYS A 119 -0.51 -14.71 -3.17
C LYS A 119 -1.39 -13.53 -3.57
N ASN A 120 -1.33 -13.21 -4.86
CA ASN A 120 -2.24 -12.25 -5.46
C ASN A 120 -3.65 -12.86 -5.65
N ALA A 121 -4.60 -12.09 -6.17
CA ALA A 121 -5.99 -12.51 -6.36
C ALA A 121 -6.29 -13.18 -7.72
N ALA A 122 -5.29 -13.75 -8.41
CA ALA A 122 -5.49 -14.36 -9.73
C ALA A 122 -6.49 -15.53 -9.72
N GLU A 123 -6.51 -16.31 -8.64
CA GLU A 123 -7.39 -17.49 -8.48
C GLU A 123 -8.57 -17.20 -7.54
N ILE A 124 -8.95 -15.94 -7.35
CA ILE A 124 -9.97 -15.55 -6.36
C ILE A 124 -11.32 -16.26 -6.56
N GLU A 125 -11.68 -16.58 -7.81
CA GLU A 125 -12.94 -17.27 -8.13
C GLU A 125 -12.96 -18.74 -7.68
N SER A 126 -11.79 -19.33 -7.46
CA SER A 126 -11.65 -20.71 -6.99
C SER A 126 -11.86 -20.86 -5.48
N TYR A 127 -12.03 -19.75 -4.75
CA TYR A 127 -12.06 -19.73 -3.28
C TYR A 127 -13.31 -19.05 -2.74
N ASN A 128 -13.87 -19.62 -1.67
CA ASN A 128 -14.93 -18.98 -0.89
C ASN A 128 -14.33 -18.30 0.34
N LEU A 129 -14.35 -16.96 0.34
CA LEU A 129 -13.77 -16.16 1.43
C LEU A 129 -14.76 -15.79 2.55
N LYS A 130 -16.05 -16.18 2.46
CA LYS A 130 -17.07 -15.76 3.43
C LYS A 130 -16.69 -16.06 4.87
N GLU A 131 -16.21 -17.28 5.13
CA GLU A 131 -15.93 -17.72 6.49
C GLU A 131 -14.72 -16.99 7.08
N CYS A 132 -13.65 -16.79 6.30
CA CYS A 132 -12.45 -16.12 6.79
C CYS A 132 -12.63 -14.59 6.92
N LEU A 133 -13.58 -14.01 6.18
CA LEU A 133 -13.88 -12.56 6.22
C LEU A 133 -15.06 -12.20 7.14
N LYS A 134 -15.70 -13.16 7.83
CA LYS A 134 -16.93 -12.95 8.62
C LYS A 134 -16.84 -11.86 9.69
N HIS A 135 -15.63 -11.48 10.10
CA HIS A 135 -15.39 -10.44 11.10
C HIS A 135 -15.15 -9.05 10.51
N ASN A 136 -15.06 -8.93 9.18
CA ASN A 136 -14.86 -7.65 8.50
C ASN A 136 -16.21 -7.05 8.07
N LYS A 137 -16.39 -5.74 8.30
CA LYS A 137 -17.61 -4.98 7.95
C LYS A 137 -17.95 -5.05 6.45
N PHE A 138 -16.95 -5.24 5.59
CA PHE A 138 -17.05 -5.23 4.13
C PHE A 138 -16.91 -6.64 3.53
N ALA A 139 -17.14 -7.71 4.31
CA ALA A 139 -16.96 -9.10 3.89
C ALA A 139 -17.59 -9.42 2.53
N ASP A 140 -18.80 -8.90 2.26
CA ASP A 140 -19.52 -9.13 1.00
C ASP A 140 -18.96 -8.33 -0.19
N GLN A 141 -18.26 -7.21 0.07
CA GLN A 141 -17.69 -6.34 -0.96
C GLN A 141 -16.27 -6.75 -1.35
N ILE A 142 -15.50 -7.28 -0.39
CA ILE A 142 -14.09 -7.63 -0.56
C ILE A 142 -13.85 -8.52 -1.77
N PRO A 143 -14.60 -9.62 -2.04
CA PRO A 143 -14.36 -10.44 -3.22
C PRO A 143 -14.42 -9.66 -4.55
N THR A 144 -15.35 -8.72 -4.67
CA THR A 144 -15.46 -7.84 -5.84
C THR A 144 -14.26 -6.89 -5.93
N ILE A 145 -13.84 -6.32 -4.80
CA ILE A 145 -12.68 -5.43 -4.74
C ILE A 145 -11.39 -6.17 -5.10
N LEU A 146 -11.22 -7.42 -4.65
CA LEU A 146 -10.07 -8.25 -4.99
C LEU A 146 -10.00 -8.55 -6.50
N LYS A 147 -11.15 -8.80 -7.14
CA LYS A 147 -11.24 -8.97 -8.60
C LYS A 147 -10.87 -7.68 -9.34
N GLU A 148 -11.41 -6.54 -8.89
CA GLU A 148 -11.07 -5.23 -9.47
C GLU A 148 -9.58 -4.92 -9.31
N ALA A 149 -9.01 -5.16 -8.12
CA ALA A 149 -7.60 -4.99 -7.84
C ALA A 149 -6.73 -5.86 -8.77
N HIS A 150 -7.12 -7.12 -8.99
CA HIS A 150 -6.39 -7.98 -9.91
C HIS A 150 -6.43 -7.45 -11.35
N ALA A 151 -7.61 -7.04 -11.83
CA ALA A 151 -7.78 -6.49 -13.18
C ALA A 151 -7.01 -5.17 -13.37
N LEU A 152 -6.91 -4.34 -12.33
CA LEU A 152 -6.23 -3.04 -12.38
C LEU A 152 -4.71 -3.16 -12.22
N LEU A 153 -4.23 -4.09 -11.40
CA LEU A 153 -2.85 -4.09 -10.89
C LEU A 153 -1.97 -5.23 -11.41
N ALA A 154 -2.54 -6.27 -12.02
CA ALA A 154 -1.75 -7.35 -12.59
C ALA A 154 -1.08 -6.91 -13.88
N ASP A 155 0.23 -7.17 -13.98
CA ASP A 155 0.99 -7.05 -15.23
C ASP A 155 1.48 -8.43 -15.66
N SER A 156 1.91 -8.51 -16.93
CA SER A 156 2.64 -9.69 -17.39
C SER A 156 3.92 -9.87 -16.55
N PRO A 157 4.29 -11.11 -16.16
CA PRO A 157 5.42 -11.33 -15.26
C PRO A 157 6.71 -10.76 -15.85
N VAL A 158 7.27 -9.72 -15.22
CA VAL A 158 8.61 -9.22 -15.55
C VAL A 158 9.61 -9.99 -14.71
N LYS A 159 10.55 -10.69 -15.35
CA LYS A 159 11.67 -11.36 -14.65
C LYS A 159 12.41 -10.35 -13.78
N ARG A 160 12.67 -10.70 -12.51
CA ARG A 160 13.48 -9.86 -11.60
C ARG A 160 14.87 -9.64 -12.20
N LEU A 161 15.39 -8.42 -12.03
CA LEU A 161 16.79 -8.11 -12.38
C LEU A 161 17.80 -8.83 -11.47
N SER A 162 17.37 -9.31 -10.30
CA SER A 162 18.22 -10.00 -9.32
C SER A 162 18.50 -11.47 -9.65
N SER A 163 18.16 -11.94 -10.86
CA SER A 163 18.40 -13.32 -11.31
C SER A 163 19.57 -13.44 -12.30
N ALA A 164 20.61 -12.61 -12.12
CA ALA A 164 21.90 -12.74 -12.80
C ALA A 164 22.89 -13.51 -11.92
#